data_AF-A0A1V5MF92-F1
#
_entry.id   AF-A0A1V5MF92-F1
#
_cell.length_a   1.000
_cell.length_b   1.000
_cell.length_c   1.000
_cell.angle_alpha   90.00
_cell.angle_beta   90.00
_cell.angle_gamma   90.00
#
_symmetry.space_group_name_H-M   'P 1'
#
loop_
_entity.id
_entity.type
_entity.pdbx_description
1 polymer ?
#
loop_
_entity_poly.entity_id
_entity_poly.type
_entity_poly.pdbx_seq_one_letter_code
_entity_poly.pdbx_strand_id
1 'polypeptide(L)'
;MKRTFKSLLAVAGLAFIGVGALLTATPAQAAIVCDAQGVSLNNYPLDGNGSASNTHAFRCKNTVTGVKPTDARSNEYFTNIQALPANVKSVLKSRGVKFFFFNNRDEANEYFNSTSPYAGRPNEVFASSTARCGQTGYHPTIGIFGELQQTIAVAIYDLCTVTKVAGPYQNPDLKRIPYHEAGHAFDFALASQKTNGRDKAVSSATGSQNLFAYDKGKLTPSNWSTGTPAMTQSQRYNYLCNLFSISNPSGLEIDLGFTTNTGGPSGKVCQTVSLPYPAFQPITKTPSVVAAEKFPYFWNTPKESWAELFVIVATGNNLSGPNTLPTVDRVYGMNQSPIRSFNCTRAVIQWYISNATTSTSGTLPEPTAANLPSGCTPNGPLR
;
A
#
# COMPACT_ATOMS: atom_id res chain seq x y z
N MET A 1 -55.39 60.13 -29.03
CA MET A 1 -55.17 58.92 -28.19
C MET A 1 -54.03 59.26 -27.23
N LYS A 2 -54.23 59.83 -26.03
CA LYS A 2 -54.79 59.25 -24.79
C LYS A 2 -54.33 57.80 -24.55
N ARG A 3 -53.32 57.64 -23.68
CA ARG A 3 -53.28 56.63 -22.60
C ARG A 3 -52.26 57.05 -21.54
N THR A 4 -52.81 57.68 -20.50
CA THR A 4 -52.30 57.78 -19.14
C THR A 4 -52.33 56.40 -18.48
N PHE A 5 -51.31 56.05 -17.69
CA PHE A 5 -51.53 55.39 -16.40
C PHE A 5 -50.55 55.94 -15.37
N LYS A 6 -51.16 56.61 -14.38
CA LYS A 6 -50.55 57.09 -13.16
C LYS A 6 -50.48 55.94 -12.14
N SER A 7 -49.59 56.11 -11.18
CA SER A 7 -49.69 55.62 -9.79
C SER A 7 -49.41 54.15 -9.53
N LEU A 8 -48.25 53.91 -8.91
CA LEU A 8 -48.22 53.40 -7.53
C LEU A 8 -46.93 53.87 -6.86
N LEU A 9 -47.08 54.94 -6.09
CA LEU A 9 -46.10 55.44 -5.14
C LEU A 9 -46.34 54.75 -3.79
N ALA A 10 -45.24 54.70 -3.01
CA ALA A 10 -45.20 54.58 -1.55
C ALA A 10 -45.23 53.16 -0.94
N VAL A 11 -44.04 52.64 -0.64
CA VAL A 11 -43.63 52.45 0.77
C VAL A 11 -42.17 52.87 0.90
N ALA A 12 -41.96 54.09 1.43
CA ALA A 12 -40.73 54.41 2.14
C ALA A 12 -40.91 53.88 3.57
N GLY A 13 -40.05 52.95 3.97
CA GLY A 13 -40.01 52.39 5.32
C GLY A 13 -38.59 51.99 5.65
N LEU A 14 -37.94 52.86 6.42
CA LEU A 14 -36.69 52.69 7.19
C LEU A 14 -36.06 51.28 7.21
N ALA A 15 -34.78 51.19 6.80
CA ALA A 15 -33.68 50.79 7.68
C ALA A 15 -32.34 50.79 6.93
N PHE A 16 -31.60 51.89 7.03
CA PHE A 16 -30.14 51.77 7.13
C PHE A 16 -29.86 51.10 8.47
N ILE A 17 -29.39 49.85 8.47
CA ILE A 17 -28.47 49.18 9.41
C ILE A 17 -28.40 47.72 8.94
N GLY A 18 -27.25 47.36 8.38
CA GLY A 18 -26.98 46.02 7.85
C GLY A 18 -25.61 45.87 7.20
N VAL A 19 -24.72 46.87 7.37
CA VAL A 19 -23.28 46.65 7.28
C VAL A 19 -22.89 45.97 8.60
N GLY A 20 -23.13 44.66 8.66
CA GLY A 20 -22.97 43.88 9.88
C GLY A 20 -22.64 42.45 9.49
N ALA A 21 -21.34 42.19 9.43
CA ALA A 21 -20.72 40.90 9.17
C ALA A 21 -20.88 40.36 7.73
N LEU A 22 -19.94 40.78 6.88
CA LEU A 22 -19.06 39.78 6.26
C LEU A 22 -18.58 38.85 7.39
N LEU A 23 -19.40 37.86 7.74
CA LEU A 23 -18.93 36.67 8.41
C LEU A 23 -17.99 36.05 7.39
N THR A 24 -16.72 36.45 7.43
CA THR A 24 -15.65 35.53 7.06
C THR A 24 -16.01 34.27 7.82
N ALA A 25 -16.54 33.26 7.12
CA ALA A 25 -16.83 31.98 7.73
C ALA A 25 -15.53 31.61 8.44
N THR A 26 -15.52 31.66 9.77
CA THR A 26 -14.38 31.18 10.55
C THR A 26 -14.17 29.77 10.03
N PRO A 27 -13.03 29.48 9.38
CA PRO A 27 -12.84 28.16 8.80
C PRO A 27 -13.10 27.18 9.93
N ALA A 28 -14.08 26.30 9.74
CA ALA A 28 -14.35 25.24 10.69
C ALA A 28 -13.00 24.57 10.94
N GLN A 29 -12.48 24.70 12.16
CA GLN A 29 -11.21 24.08 12.50
C GLN A 29 -11.40 22.58 12.24
N ALA A 30 -10.62 22.04 11.31
CA ALA A 30 -10.65 20.61 11.05
C ALA A 30 -10.40 19.89 12.39
N ALA A 31 -11.25 18.92 12.73
CA ALA A 31 -11.10 18.22 14.00
C ALA A 31 -9.80 17.41 14.04
N ILE A 32 -9.20 17.13 12.88
CA ILE A 32 -7.90 16.49 12.74
C ILE A 32 -6.90 17.50 12.13
N VAL A 33 -5.80 17.73 12.83
CA VAL A 33 -4.69 18.59 12.37
C VAL A 33 -3.41 17.77 12.33
N CYS A 34 -2.64 17.91 11.26
CA CYS A 34 -1.37 17.23 11.08
C CYS A 34 -0.19 18.19 11.18
N ASP A 35 0.61 18.02 12.23
CA ASP A 35 1.78 18.83 12.52
C ASP A 35 3.00 18.30 11.75
N ALA A 36 3.69 19.18 11.04
CA ALA A 36 4.95 18.89 10.35
C ALA A 36 6.01 18.36 11.32
N GLN A 37 6.68 17.27 10.94
CA GLN A 37 7.78 16.66 11.71
C GLN A 37 9.12 16.96 11.03
N GLY A 38 10.20 17.04 11.82
CA GLY A 38 11.55 17.19 11.25
C GLY A 38 11.82 18.55 10.59
N VAL A 39 11.20 19.62 11.07
CA VAL A 39 11.33 20.97 10.49
C VAL A 39 12.79 21.43 10.39
N SER A 40 13.62 21.10 11.38
CA SER A 40 15.05 21.44 11.42
C SER A 40 15.98 20.39 10.81
N LEU A 41 15.43 19.29 10.30
CA LEU A 41 16.18 18.18 9.76
C LEU A 41 16.23 18.23 8.22
N ASN A 42 17.20 17.52 7.64
CA ASN A 42 17.49 17.50 6.20
C ASN A 42 17.41 16.09 5.59
N ASN A 43 16.94 15.10 6.35
CA ASN A 43 16.91 13.70 5.94
C ASN A 43 15.47 13.20 5.73
N TYR A 44 15.14 12.92 4.46
CA TYR A 44 13.81 12.46 4.04
C TYR A 44 13.32 11.25 4.86
N PRO A 45 12.07 11.27 5.39
CA PRO A 45 11.01 12.24 5.12
C PRO A 45 10.98 13.41 6.12
N LEU A 46 11.90 13.45 7.09
CA LEU A 46 12.08 14.53 8.05
C LEU A 46 13.03 15.58 7.45
N ASP A 47 12.66 16.17 6.33
CA ASP A 47 13.50 17.10 5.56
C ASP A 47 12.86 18.47 5.42
N GLY A 48 12.41 19.04 6.55
CA GLY A 48 11.79 20.35 6.57
C GLY A 48 12.72 21.51 6.19
N ASN A 49 14.05 21.36 6.31
CA ASN A 49 15.01 22.38 5.88
C ASN A 49 14.64 23.81 6.35
N GLY A 50 14.25 23.95 7.62
CA GLY A 50 13.83 25.20 8.25
C GLY A 50 12.37 25.61 8.01
N SER A 51 11.57 24.82 7.28
CA SER A 51 10.16 25.13 6.99
C SER A 51 9.23 23.92 7.11
N ALA A 52 8.10 24.11 7.77
CA ALA A 52 7.04 23.11 7.87
C ALA A 52 6.43 22.73 6.50
N SER A 53 6.50 23.62 5.51
CA SER A 53 5.96 23.36 4.16
C SER A 53 6.83 22.40 3.34
N ASN A 54 8.09 22.21 3.72
CA ASN A 54 9.06 21.42 2.97
C ASN A 54 9.19 19.97 3.46
N THR A 55 8.69 19.65 4.66
CA THR A 55 8.78 18.29 5.19
C THR A 55 7.82 17.35 4.46
N HIS A 56 8.17 16.07 4.47
CA HIS A 56 7.35 14.98 3.94
C HIS A 56 6.77 14.11 5.06
N ALA A 57 6.93 14.50 6.31
CA ALA A 57 6.49 13.75 7.49
C ALA A 57 5.52 14.57 8.34
N PHE A 58 4.37 13.99 8.65
CA PHE A 58 3.30 14.65 9.38
C PHE A 58 2.73 13.72 10.45
N ARG A 59 2.61 14.23 11.68
CA ARG A 59 1.95 13.53 12.78
C ARG A 59 0.62 14.21 13.07
N CYS A 60 -0.44 13.43 13.05
CA CYS A 60 -1.79 13.94 13.16
C CYS A 60 -2.33 13.80 14.59
N LYS A 61 -3.12 14.79 14.99
CA LYS A 61 -3.79 14.86 16.28
C LYS A 61 -5.25 15.21 16.09
N ASN A 62 -6.09 14.60 16.92
CA ASN A 62 -7.47 15.04 17.09
C ASN A 62 -7.47 16.27 18.01
N THR A 63 -7.91 17.42 17.51
CA THR A 63 -7.93 18.69 18.25
C THR A 63 -9.04 18.75 19.29
N VAL A 64 -10.08 17.94 19.14
CA VAL A 64 -11.20 17.84 20.09
C VAL A 64 -10.79 17.04 21.32
N THR A 65 -10.08 15.91 21.13
CA THR A 65 -9.69 15.01 22.24
C THR A 65 -8.24 15.19 22.69
N GLY A 66 -7.41 15.86 21.89
CA GLY A 66 -5.96 15.98 22.12
C GLY A 66 -5.17 14.71 21.81
N VAL A 67 -5.83 13.61 21.40
CA VAL A 67 -5.19 12.32 21.14
C VAL A 67 -4.35 12.36 19.87
N LYS A 68 -3.16 11.78 19.93
CA LYS A 68 -2.23 11.60 18.81
C LYS A 68 -1.35 10.37 19.05
N PRO A 69 -0.78 9.75 18.00
CA PRO A 69 0.25 8.72 18.18
C PRO A 69 1.36 9.21 19.09
N THR A 70 2.00 8.38 19.92
CA THR A 70 3.02 8.85 20.87
C THR A 70 4.30 9.34 20.16
N ASP A 71 5.13 10.11 20.85
CA ASP A 71 6.42 10.60 20.33
C ASP A 71 7.33 9.42 19.97
N ALA A 72 7.41 8.42 20.86
CA ALA A 72 8.21 7.22 20.64
C ALA A 72 7.79 6.46 19.38
N ARG A 73 6.48 6.27 19.16
CA ARG A 73 5.95 5.56 17.99
C ARG A 73 6.07 6.38 16.70
N SER A 74 5.92 7.70 16.81
CA SER A 74 6.17 8.60 15.68
C SER A 74 7.63 8.55 15.24
N ASN A 75 8.56 8.58 16.21
CA ASN A 75 9.98 8.43 15.96
C ASN A 75 10.31 7.06 15.34
N GLU A 76 9.74 5.98 15.86
CA GLU A 76 9.89 4.63 15.29
C GLU A 76 9.45 4.59 13.81
N TYR A 77 8.23 5.06 13.52
CA TYR A 77 7.70 5.09 12.16
C TYR A 77 8.59 5.90 11.21
N PHE A 78 8.90 7.16 11.53
CA PHE A 78 9.66 8.00 10.61
C PHE A 78 11.12 7.55 10.49
N THR A 79 11.74 7.03 11.56
CA THR A 79 13.08 6.42 11.48
C THR A 79 13.08 5.22 10.54
N ASN A 80 12.03 4.38 10.58
CA ASN A 80 11.91 3.26 9.65
C ASN A 80 11.81 3.75 8.19
N ILE A 81 11.01 4.79 7.90
CA ILE A 81 10.96 5.39 6.55
C ILE A 81 12.32 5.98 6.13
N GLN A 82 13.05 6.61 7.06
CA GLN A 82 14.43 7.09 6.79
C GLN A 82 15.39 5.95 6.44
N ALA A 83 15.15 4.74 6.94
CA ALA A 83 15.95 3.56 6.67
C ALA A 83 15.67 2.91 5.29
N LEU A 84 14.68 3.42 4.53
CA LEU A 84 14.46 2.97 3.15
C LEU A 84 15.73 3.16 2.30
N PRO A 85 15.94 2.32 1.26
CA PRO A 85 17.05 2.46 0.33
C PRO A 85 17.16 3.88 -0.24
N ALA A 86 18.38 4.39 -0.39
CA ALA A 86 18.62 5.77 -0.82
C ALA A 86 17.92 6.13 -2.13
N ASN A 87 17.95 5.23 -3.11
CA ASN A 87 17.34 5.38 -4.41
C ASN A 87 15.81 5.44 -4.34
N VAL A 88 15.18 4.63 -3.47
CA VAL A 88 13.75 4.71 -3.17
C VAL A 88 13.40 6.07 -2.58
N LYS A 89 14.14 6.51 -1.55
CA LYS A 89 13.91 7.82 -0.92
C LYS A 89 14.04 8.97 -1.92
N SER A 90 15.03 8.91 -2.82
CA SER A 90 15.24 9.90 -3.87
C SER A 90 14.02 10.00 -4.80
N VAL A 91 13.48 8.86 -5.26
CA VAL A 91 12.29 8.82 -6.11
C VAL A 91 11.07 9.36 -5.38
N LEU A 92 10.79 8.87 -4.16
CA LEU A 92 9.65 9.32 -3.37
C LEU A 92 9.72 10.83 -3.08
N LYS A 93 10.90 11.33 -2.68
CA LYS A 93 11.15 12.76 -2.46
C LYS A 93 10.93 13.59 -3.71
N SER A 94 11.48 13.16 -4.85
CA SER A 94 11.33 13.88 -6.14
C SER A 94 9.88 13.97 -6.62
N ARG A 95 8.99 13.13 -6.08
CA ARG A 95 7.55 13.10 -6.35
C ARG A 95 6.71 13.68 -5.22
N GLY A 96 7.34 14.31 -4.22
CA GLY A 96 6.64 14.97 -3.13
C GLY A 96 5.73 14.05 -2.32
N VAL A 97 6.08 12.75 -2.22
CA VAL A 97 5.30 11.78 -1.45
C VAL A 97 5.27 12.20 0.02
N LYS A 98 4.09 12.30 0.61
CA LYS A 98 3.91 12.70 2.02
C LYS A 98 3.48 11.51 2.89
N PHE A 99 4.08 11.40 4.06
CA PHE A 99 3.81 10.38 5.06
C PHE A 99 3.07 10.99 6.25
N PHE A 100 1.90 10.44 6.55
CA PHE A 100 1.03 10.85 7.64
C PHE A 100 0.93 9.72 8.67
N PHE A 101 1.00 10.07 9.96
CA PHE A 101 0.75 9.14 11.06
C PHE A 101 -0.46 9.59 11.87
N PHE A 102 -1.53 8.81 11.81
CA PHE A 102 -2.78 9.06 12.50
C PHE A 102 -2.93 8.13 13.70
N ASN A 103 -3.73 8.54 14.68
CA ASN A 103 -4.07 7.65 15.78
C ASN A 103 -4.89 6.45 15.29
N ASN A 104 -5.85 6.67 14.38
CA ASN A 104 -6.64 5.61 13.77
C ASN A 104 -7.10 6.01 12.35
N ARG A 105 -7.76 5.08 11.68
CA ARG A 105 -8.27 5.23 10.32
C ARG A 105 -9.37 6.28 10.17
N ASP A 106 -10.25 6.43 11.15
CA ASP A 106 -11.39 7.33 11.03
C ASP A 106 -10.93 8.80 11.05
N GLU A 107 -9.89 9.09 11.84
CA GLU A 107 -9.21 10.39 11.80
C GLU A 107 -8.54 10.66 10.43
N ALA A 108 -7.96 9.63 9.81
CA ALA A 108 -7.39 9.76 8.47
C ALA A 108 -8.49 10.05 7.43
N ASN A 109 -9.61 9.34 7.48
CA ASN A 109 -10.77 9.59 6.62
C ASN A 109 -11.25 11.05 6.78
N GLU A 110 -11.40 11.52 8.02
CA GLU A 110 -11.83 12.89 8.28
C GLU A 110 -10.84 13.93 7.72
N TYR A 111 -9.53 13.76 7.98
CA TYR A 111 -8.51 14.67 7.48
C TYR A 111 -8.48 14.73 5.96
N PHE A 112 -8.41 13.58 5.28
CA PHE A 112 -8.30 13.55 3.82
C PHE A 112 -9.60 13.98 3.10
N ASN A 113 -10.77 13.80 3.72
CA ASN A 113 -12.03 14.29 3.15
C ASN A 113 -12.21 15.80 3.25
N SER A 114 -11.51 16.46 4.17
CA SER A 114 -11.68 17.89 4.47
C SER A 114 -10.47 18.76 4.13
N THR A 115 -9.28 18.17 3.96
CA THR A 115 -8.03 18.91 3.78
C THR A 115 -7.54 18.92 2.34
N SER A 116 -7.38 20.10 1.76
CA SER A 116 -6.69 20.29 0.48
C SER A 116 -5.20 19.92 0.58
N PRO A 117 -4.57 19.33 -0.46
CA PRO A 117 -5.14 19.04 -1.78
C PRO A 117 -5.92 17.73 -1.85
N TYR A 118 -6.09 16.98 -0.76
CA TYR A 118 -6.65 15.62 -0.77
C TYR A 118 -8.18 15.60 -0.90
N ALA A 119 -8.86 16.58 -0.31
CA ALA A 119 -10.32 16.67 -0.30
C ALA A 119 -10.92 16.90 -1.70
N GLY A 120 -12.17 16.46 -1.87
CA GLY A 120 -12.96 16.71 -3.09
C GLY A 120 -12.55 15.88 -4.31
N ARG A 121 -11.86 14.75 -4.08
CA ARG A 121 -11.34 13.84 -5.12
C ARG A 121 -12.16 12.55 -5.15
N PRO A 122 -13.29 12.51 -5.90
CA PRO A 122 -14.32 11.47 -5.78
C PRO A 122 -13.87 10.07 -6.25
N ASN A 123 -12.73 9.95 -6.92
CA ASN A 123 -12.23 8.68 -7.44
C ASN A 123 -10.96 8.20 -6.71
N GLU A 124 -10.50 8.92 -5.69
CA GLU A 124 -9.20 8.72 -5.07
C GLU A 124 -9.31 8.56 -3.57
N VAL A 125 -8.88 7.38 -3.11
CA VAL A 125 -9.08 6.93 -1.73
C VAL A 125 -7.75 7.05 -0.98
N PHE A 126 -7.47 8.26 -0.47
CA PHE A 126 -6.31 8.54 0.41
C PHE A 126 -6.49 7.98 1.82
N ALA A 127 -7.72 7.71 2.22
CA ALA A 127 -8.07 6.82 3.31
C ALA A 127 -9.35 6.05 2.95
N SER A 128 -9.43 4.77 3.33
CA SER A 128 -10.51 3.85 2.97
C SER A 128 -11.13 3.25 4.22
N SER A 129 -12.45 3.07 4.27
CA SER A 129 -13.12 2.28 5.32
C SER A 129 -12.75 0.79 5.30
N THR A 130 -12.09 0.32 4.23
CA THR A 130 -11.57 -1.05 4.12
C THR A 130 -10.08 -1.14 4.42
N ALA A 131 -9.39 -0.03 4.69
CA ALA A 131 -8.00 -0.06 5.14
C ALA A 131 -7.90 -0.63 6.56
N ARG A 132 -6.80 -1.33 6.87
CA ARG A 132 -6.56 -1.97 8.18
C ARG A 132 -5.59 -1.16 9.04
N CYS A 133 -4.32 -1.13 8.65
CA CYS A 133 -3.24 -0.48 9.40
C CYS A 133 -2.56 0.67 8.63
N GLY A 134 -2.89 0.82 7.35
CA GLY A 134 -2.37 1.89 6.49
C GLY A 134 -3.13 1.93 5.18
N GLN A 135 -2.87 2.99 4.41
CA GLN A 135 -3.40 3.21 3.06
C GLN A 135 -2.45 4.13 2.30
N THR A 136 -2.24 3.82 1.02
CA THR A 136 -1.58 4.72 0.08
C THR A 136 -2.57 5.21 -0.97
N GLY A 137 -2.75 6.52 -1.03
CA GLY A 137 -3.53 7.19 -2.06
C GLY A 137 -2.65 7.90 -3.09
N TYR A 138 -3.19 8.04 -4.29
CA TYR A 138 -2.56 8.71 -5.42
C TYR A 138 -3.62 9.46 -6.21
N HIS A 139 -3.29 10.67 -6.65
CA HIS A 139 -4.08 11.40 -7.63
C HIS A 139 -3.18 12.27 -8.53
N PRO A 140 -3.33 12.20 -9.86
CA PRO A 140 -2.69 13.11 -10.80
C PRO A 140 -3.49 14.41 -10.94
N THR A 141 -2.92 15.56 -10.62
CA THR A 141 -3.54 16.89 -10.81
C THR A 141 -2.84 17.60 -11.96
N ILE A 142 -3.57 18.30 -12.82
CA ILE A 142 -2.99 19.22 -13.80
C ILE A 142 -2.92 20.59 -13.13
N GLY A 143 -1.71 21.10 -12.95
CA GLY A 143 -1.41 22.43 -12.44
C GLY A 143 -1.77 23.52 -13.43
N ILE A 144 -1.73 24.76 -12.94
CA ILE A 144 -2.25 25.96 -13.63
C ILE A 144 -1.51 26.23 -14.96
N PHE A 145 -0.24 25.79 -15.07
CA PHE A 145 0.57 25.89 -16.29
C PHE A 145 0.54 24.61 -17.15
N GLY A 146 -0.41 23.71 -16.92
CA GLY A 146 -0.47 22.41 -17.60
C GLY A 146 0.52 21.37 -17.06
N GLU A 147 1.34 21.72 -16.07
CA GLU A 147 2.25 20.80 -15.40
C GLU A 147 1.49 19.82 -14.54
N LEU A 148 1.75 18.52 -14.65
CA LEU A 148 1.10 17.56 -13.77
C LEU A 148 1.75 17.56 -12.39
N GLN A 149 0.99 18.01 -11.39
CA GLN A 149 1.30 17.84 -9.98
C GLN A 149 0.68 16.54 -9.48
N GLN A 150 1.48 15.69 -8.88
CA GLN A 150 0.96 14.44 -8.32
C GLN A 150 0.87 14.53 -6.82
N THR A 151 -0.28 14.13 -6.29
CA THR A 151 -0.48 13.99 -4.86
C THR A 151 -0.39 12.52 -4.54
N ILE A 152 0.70 12.09 -3.91
CA ILE A 152 0.83 10.75 -3.31
C ILE A 152 0.92 10.94 -1.80
N ALA A 153 0.04 10.26 -1.07
CA ALA A 153 0.09 10.26 0.39
C ALA A 153 0.02 8.83 0.93
N VAL A 154 0.86 8.58 1.92
CA VAL A 154 0.89 7.35 2.72
C VAL A 154 0.32 7.70 4.09
N ALA A 155 -0.74 7.03 4.48
CA ALA A 155 -1.35 7.13 5.79
C ALA A 155 -1.07 5.85 6.57
N ILE A 156 -0.48 5.98 7.76
CA ILE A 156 -0.28 4.87 8.70
C ILE A 156 -1.12 5.14 9.94
N TYR A 157 -1.69 4.08 10.51
CA TYR A 157 -2.54 4.16 11.69
C TYR A 157 -1.82 3.54 12.88
N ASP A 158 -1.83 4.24 14.01
CA ASP A 158 -1.28 3.73 15.26
C ASP A 158 -2.16 2.61 15.83
N LEU A 159 -3.48 2.78 15.73
CA LEU A 159 -4.49 1.80 16.06
C LEU A 159 -5.13 1.30 14.76
N CYS A 160 -4.88 0.05 14.42
CA CYS A 160 -5.50 -0.56 13.26
C CYS A 160 -6.96 -0.91 13.54
N THR A 161 -7.78 -0.82 12.51
CA THR A 161 -9.12 -1.38 12.53
C THR A 161 -9.07 -2.81 12.02
N VAL A 162 -9.01 -3.79 12.94
CA VAL A 162 -9.17 -5.20 12.61
C VAL A 162 -10.51 -5.72 13.16
N THR A 163 -11.32 -6.31 12.29
CA THR A 163 -12.69 -6.73 12.58
C THR A 163 -12.76 -8.00 13.43
N LYS A 164 -11.72 -8.84 13.39
CA LYS A 164 -11.72 -10.16 14.03
C LYS A 164 -10.81 -10.25 15.26
N VAL A 165 -10.24 -9.14 15.73
CA VAL A 165 -9.52 -9.06 17.00
C VAL A 165 -10.27 -8.12 17.93
N ALA A 166 -10.57 -8.56 19.14
CA ALA A 166 -11.31 -7.75 20.12
C ALA A 166 -10.40 -6.63 20.69
N GLY A 167 -10.92 -5.41 20.74
CA GLY A 167 -10.25 -4.24 21.33
C GLY A 167 -9.39 -3.43 20.34
N PRO A 168 -8.79 -2.31 20.80
CA PRO A 168 -7.90 -1.51 19.97
C PRO A 168 -6.65 -2.31 19.61
N TYR A 169 -6.50 -2.65 18.33
CA TYR A 169 -5.34 -3.36 17.83
C TYR A 169 -4.24 -2.36 17.51
N GLN A 170 -3.36 -2.11 18.48
CA GLN A 170 -2.19 -1.29 18.22
C GLN A 170 -1.38 -1.91 17.08
N ASN A 171 -0.97 -1.07 16.13
CA ASN A 171 -0.22 -1.47 14.96
C ASN A 171 1.03 -2.25 15.40
N PRO A 172 1.10 -3.55 15.07
CA PRO A 172 2.09 -4.46 15.65
C PRO A 172 3.47 -4.29 15.02
N ASP A 173 3.58 -3.57 13.89
CA ASP A 173 4.79 -3.49 13.09
C ASP A 173 4.88 -2.16 12.33
N LEU A 174 5.40 -1.14 13.01
CA LEU A 174 5.69 0.19 12.44
C LEU A 174 6.94 0.20 11.54
N LYS A 175 7.41 -0.96 11.10
CA LYS A 175 8.41 -1.09 10.04
C LYS A 175 7.81 -1.67 8.77
N ARG A 176 7.27 -2.89 8.82
CA ARG A 176 6.79 -3.60 7.63
C ARG A 176 5.56 -2.96 7.02
N ILE A 177 4.57 -2.57 7.82
CA ILE A 177 3.34 -1.94 7.31
C ILE A 177 3.69 -0.60 6.61
N PRO A 178 4.46 0.30 7.23
CA PRO A 178 5.04 1.46 6.54
C PRO A 178 5.78 1.15 5.24
N TYR A 179 6.56 0.07 5.19
CA TYR A 179 7.28 -0.31 3.97
C TYR A 179 6.32 -0.81 2.89
N HIS A 180 5.27 -1.53 3.28
CA HIS A 180 4.24 -2.00 2.35
C HIS A 180 3.58 -0.80 1.67
N GLU A 181 3.14 0.18 2.46
CA GLU A 181 2.57 1.42 1.92
C GLU A 181 3.59 2.26 1.13
N ALA A 182 4.84 2.34 1.58
CA ALA A 182 5.90 2.97 0.80
C ALA A 182 6.14 2.26 -0.53
N GLY A 183 5.93 0.93 -0.61
CA GLY A 183 5.99 0.15 -1.83
C GLY A 183 4.91 0.53 -2.84
N HIS A 184 3.67 0.75 -2.36
CA HIS A 184 2.59 1.34 -3.16
C HIS A 184 2.95 2.76 -3.63
N ALA A 185 3.47 3.60 -2.74
CA ALA A 185 3.85 4.97 -3.10
C ALA A 185 4.98 5.00 -4.14
N PHE A 186 5.95 4.09 -4.01
CA PHE A 186 7.05 3.93 -4.94
C PHE A 186 6.55 3.44 -6.31
N ASP A 187 5.59 2.52 -6.33
CA ASP A 187 4.91 2.06 -7.54
C ASP A 187 4.29 3.22 -8.34
N PHE A 188 3.51 4.08 -7.66
CA PHE A 188 2.94 5.28 -8.27
C PHE A 188 4.01 6.31 -8.67
N ALA A 189 5.00 6.54 -7.81
CA ALA A 189 6.08 7.48 -8.07
C ALA A 189 6.97 7.07 -9.26
N LEU A 190 7.13 5.78 -9.54
CA LEU A 190 7.79 5.31 -10.76
C LEU A 190 6.91 5.48 -12.00
N ALA A 191 5.62 5.15 -11.91
CA ALA A 191 4.70 5.32 -13.04
C ALA A 191 4.56 6.79 -13.47
N SER A 192 4.59 7.70 -12.50
CA SER A 192 4.53 9.15 -12.71
C SER A 192 5.56 9.72 -13.69
N GLN A 193 6.70 9.04 -13.85
CA GLN A 193 7.81 9.54 -14.65
C GLN A 193 7.61 9.28 -16.14
N LYS A 194 6.66 8.40 -16.52
CA LYS A 194 6.55 7.79 -17.85
C LYS A 194 5.76 8.61 -18.87
N THR A 195 4.68 9.25 -18.44
CA THR A 195 3.76 9.97 -19.33
C THR A 195 3.26 11.20 -18.62
N ASN A 196 2.65 12.13 -19.36
CA ASN A 196 1.86 13.24 -18.83
C ASN A 196 0.68 12.73 -17.96
N GLY A 197 0.96 12.08 -16.82
CA GLY A 197 0.10 11.88 -15.65
C GLY A 197 -1.04 10.88 -15.81
N ARG A 198 -1.14 10.18 -16.94
CA ARG A 198 -2.28 9.31 -17.25
C ARG A 198 -2.04 7.83 -16.94
N ASP A 199 -0.80 7.43 -16.64
CA ASP A 199 -0.49 6.04 -16.41
C ASP A 199 -0.88 5.55 -15.00
N LYS A 200 -1.38 4.32 -15.01
CA LYS A 200 -1.64 3.47 -13.84
C LYS A 200 -0.28 2.98 -13.30
N ALA A 201 -0.22 2.58 -12.03
CA ALA A 201 1.00 2.14 -11.33
C ALA A 201 1.84 1.11 -12.12
N VAL A 202 3.16 1.00 -11.89
CA VAL A 202 4.03 0.01 -12.57
C VAL A 202 3.49 -1.41 -12.44
N SER A 203 2.98 -1.77 -11.26
CA SER A 203 2.36 -3.09 -11.00
C SER A 203 1.14 -3.39 -11.87
N SER A 204 0.50 -2.36 -12.44
CA SER A 204 -0.68 -2.49 -13.29
C SER A 204 -0.36 -2.58 -14.79
N ALA A 205 0.90 -2.36 -15.18
CA ALA A 205 1.34 -2.56 -16.55
C ALA A 205 1.22 -4.05 -16.93
N THR A 206 0.87 -4.33 -18.19
CA THR A 206 0.67 -5.70 -18.68
C THR A 206 1.90 -6.59 -18.48
N GLY A 207 3.12 -6.07 -18.70
CA GLY A 207 4.37 -6.80 -18.45
C GLY A 207 4.49 -7.24 -16.98
N SER A 208 4.30 -6.30 -16.05
CA SER A 208 4.27 -6.59 -14.61
C SER A 208 3.20 -7.65 -14.26
N GLN A 209 1.97 -7.50 -14.76
CA GLN A 209 0.89 -8.47 -14.51
C GLN A 209 1.22 -9.87 -15.03
N ASN A 210 1.80 -9.95 -16.24
CA ASN A 210 2.26 -11.21 -16.82
C ASN A 210 3.36 -11.85 -15.99
N LEU A 211 4.28 -11.06 -15.45
CA LEU A 211 5.34 -11.53 -14.57
C LEU A 211 4.80 -12.08 -13.25
N PHE A 212 3.86 -11.37 -12.61
CA PHE A 212 3.16 -11.88 -11.43
C PHE A 212 2.42 -13.18 -11.73
N ALA A 213 1.72 -13.25 -12.86
CA ALA A 213 0.99 -14.45 -13.28
C ALA A 213 1.93 -15.63 -13.54
N TYR A 214 3.08 -15.37 -14.19
CA TYR A 214 4.12 -16.36 -14.41
C TYR A 214 4.63 -16.94 -13.08
N ASP A 215 5.05 -16.09 -12.16
CA ASP A 215 5.56 -16.54 -10.86
C ASP A 215 4.50 -17.25 -10.01
N LYS A 216 3.23 -16.81 -10.06
CA LYS A 216 2.09 -17.53 -9.45
C LYS A 216 1.94 -18.93 -10.03
N GLY A 217 2.16 -19.09 -11.33
CA GLY A 217 2.17 -20.39 -12.01
C GLY A 217 3.35 -21.26 -11.59
N LYS A 218 4.49 -20.66 -11.23
CA LYS A 218 5.69 -21.37 -10.73
C LYS A 218 5.60 -21.79 -9.27
N LEU A 219 4.66 -21.24 -8.49
CA LEU A 219 4.43 -21.69 -7.12
C LEU A 219 4.12 -23.20 -7.05
N THR A 220 3.45 -23.73 -8.09
CA THR A 220 3.24 -25.17 -8.27
C THR A 220 4.40 -25.76 -9.08
N PRO A 221 5.20 -26.69 -8.51
CA PRO A 221 6.28 -27.35 -9.24
C PRO A 221 5.82 -28.03 -10.53
N SER A 222 6.63 -27.94 -11.58
CA SER A 222 6.34 -28.60 -12.86
C SER A 222 6.26 -30.13 -12.73
N ASN A 223 7.01 -30.71 -11.78
CA ASN A 223 6.97 -32.12 -11.44
C ASN A 223 5.97 -32.47 -10.32
N TRP A 224 5.00 -31.59 -10.00
CA TRP A 224 4.08 -31.76 -8.87
C TRP A 224 3.27 -33.06 -8.96
N SER A 225 2.48 -33.22 -10.03
CA SER A 225 1.66 -34.42 -10.27
C SER A 225 1.99 -35.12 -11.59
N THR A 226 2.68 -34.42 -12.49
CA THR A 226 3.07 -34.88 -13.82
C THR A 226 4.56 -34.62 -14.01
N GLY A 227 5.31 -35.45 -14.73
CA GLY A 227 6.77 -35.31 -14.91
C GLY A 227 7.56 -36.54 -14.48
N THR A 228 8.85 -36.60 -14.84
CA THR A 228 9.72 -37.76 -14.58
C THR A 228 11.03 -37.33 -13.90
N PRO A 229 11.24 -37.66 -12.61
CA PRO A 229 10.28 -38.25 -11.68
C PRO A 229 9.29 -37.20 -11.13
N ALA A 230 8.01 -37.55 -11.05
CA ALA A 230 7.00 -36.79 -10.33
C ALA A 230 7.31 -36.79 -8.83
N MET A 231 6.91 -35.73 -8.12
CA MET A 231 7.07 -35.64 -6.67
C MET A 231 6.25 -36.73 -5.98
N THR A 232 6.91 -37.48 -5.11
CA THR A 232 6.25 -38.39 -4.17
C THR A 232 5.28 -37.60 -3.28
N GLN A 233 4.32 -38.30 -2.68
CA GLN A 233 3.36 -37.68 -1.76
C GLN A 233 4.07 -36.99 -0.58
N SER A 234 5.09 -37.63 0.01
CA SER A 234 5.89 -37.05 1.08
C SER A 234 6.57 -35.74 0.66
N GLN A 235 7.17 -35.70 -0.55
CA GLN A 235 7.77 -34.48 -1.08
C GLN A 235 6.74 -33.36 -1.24
N ARG A 236 5.53 -33.67 -1.72
CA ARG A 236 4.45 -32.68 -1.87
C ARG A 236 3.95 -32.16 -0.54
N TYR A 237 3.86 -33.02 0.47
CA TYR A 237 3.44 -32.64 1.83
C TYR A 237 4.45 -31.68 2.45
N ASN A 238 5.73 -32.05 2.39
CA ASN A 238 6.83 -31.21 2.90
C ASN A 238 6.84 -29.85 2.19
N TYR A 239 6.63 -29.81 0.87
CA TYR A 239 6.58 -28.56 0.12
C TYR A 239 5.44 -27.65 0.58
N LEU A 240 4.21 -28.16 0.70
CA LEU A 240 3.06 -27.38 1.21
C LEU A 240 3.28 -26.87 2.63
N CYS A 241 3.80 -27.71 3.53
CA CYS A 241 3.99 -27.31 4.92
C CYS A 241 5.16 -26.37 5.13
N ASN A 242 6.20 -26.43 4.28
CA ASN A 242 7.23 -25.40 4.24
C ASN A 242 6.68 -24.06 3.74
N LEU A 243 5.76 -24.09 2.77
CA LEU A 243 5.13 -22.91 2.20
C LEU A 243 4.24 -22.18 3.20
N PHE A 244 3.29 -22.90 3.79
CA PHE A 244 2.20 -22.33 4.56
C PHE A 244 2.33 -22.52 6.09
N SER A 245 3.37 -23.23 6.55
CA SER A 245 3.63 -23.50 7.98
C SER A 245 2.50 -24.27 8.71
N ILE A 246 2.79 -24.62 9.96
CA ILE A 246 1.80 -25.10 10.96
C ILE A 246 1.28 -23.96 11.86
N SER A 247 1.81 -22.75 11.65
CA SER A 247 1.45 -21.55 12.41
C SER A 247 0.03 -21.12 12.11
N ASN A 248 -0.65 -20.55 13.10
CA ASN A 248 -1.91 -19.85 12.85
C ASN A 248 -1.63 -18.59 12.02
N PRO A 249 -2.54 -18.20 11.12
CA PRO A 249 -2.50 -16.87 10.52
C PRO A 249 -2.59 -15.81 11.62
N SER A 250 -1.95 -14.67 11.40
CA SER A 250 -2.07 -13.53 12.31
C SER A 250 -3.49 -12.94 12.27
N GLY A 251 -3.86 -12.15 13.27
CA GLY A 251 -5.12 -11.40 13.25
C GLY A 251 -5.26 -10.52 12.00
N LEU A 252 -4.15 -9.89 11.57
CA LEU A 252 -4.10 -9.05 10.38
C LEU A 252 -4.31 -9.87 9.08
N GLU A 253 -3.69 -11.06 8.96
CA GLU A 253 -3.90 -11.93 7.80
C GLU A 253 -5.38 -12.32 7.66
N ILE A 254 -6.03 -12.73 8.75
CA ILE A 254 -7.46 -13.11 8.76
C ILE A 254 -8.34 -11.93 8.33
N ASP A 255 -7.96 -10.72 8.72
CA ASP A 255 -8.65 -9.49 8.40
C ASP A 255 -8.44 -9.03 6.94
N LEU A 256 -7.28 -9.35 6.37
CA LEU A 256 -6.95 -9.25 4.95
C LEU A 256 -7.47 -10.46 4.16
N GLY A 257 -8.48 -11.16 4.68
CA GLY A 257 -9.20 -12.20 3.96
C GLY A 257 -8.63 -13.60 4.10
N PHE A 258 -7.70 -13.84 5.02
CA PHE A 258 -7.22 -15.20 5.24
C PHE A 258 -8.33 -16.11 5.77
N THR A 259 -8.62 -17.20 5.03
CA THR A 259 -9.81 -18.01 5.27
C THR A 259 -9.59 -19.03 6.40
N THR A 260 -10.38 -18.91 7.46
CA THR A 260 -10.42 -19.86 8.58
C THR A 260 -11.35 -21.04 8.33
N ASN A 261 -12.23 -20.94 7.33
CA ASN A 261 -13.34 -21.88 7.12
C ASN A 261 -13.00 -23.09 6.24
N THR A 262 -11.81 -23.15 5.64
CA THR A 262 -11.46 -24.13 4.61
C THR A 262 -10.86 -25.46 5.13
N GLY A 263 -11.17 -25.85 6.38
CA GLY A 263 -10.95 -27.23 6.87
C GLY A 263 -9.74 -27.47 7.78
N GLY A 264 -8.90 -26.46 8.02
CA GLY A 264 -7.86 -26.50 9.05
C GLY A 264 -8.29 -25.77 10.33
N PRO A 265 -8.06 -26.31 11.54
CA PRO A 265 -8.25 -25.62 12.81
C PRO A 265 -7.56 -24.27 12.81
N SER A 266 -8.28 -23.23 13.22
CA SER A 266 -7.77 -21.86 13.28
C SER A 266 -7.17 -21.33 11.97
N GLY A 267 -7.57 -21.89 10.81
CA GLY A 267 -7.09 -21.48 9.49
C GLY A 267 -5.79 -22.13 9.01
N LYS A 268 -5.13 -22.96 9.82
CA LYS A 268 -3.88 -23.65 9.45
C LYS A 268 -3.98 -24.44 8.16
N VAL A 269 -2.89 -24.51 7.40
CA VAL A 269 -2.78 -25.43 6.25
C VAL A 269 -2.23 -26.79 6.68
N CYS A 270 -1.29 -26.82 7.63
CA CYS A 270 -0.64 -28.04 8.08
C CYS A 270 -0.91 -28.41 9.55
N GLN A 271 -1.06 -29.71 9.77
CA GLN A 271 -1.19 -30.38 11.07
C GLN A 271 0.16 -30.47 11.78
N THR A 272 1.15 -30.95 11.05
CA THR A 272 2.55 -31.07 11.47
C THR A 272 3.44 -30.48 10.39
N VAL A 273 4.74 -30.36 10.68
CA VAL A 273 5.73 -29.81 9.74
C VAL A 273 5.78 -30.52 8.38
N SER A 274 5.21 -31.73 8.28
CA SER A 274 5.23 -32.58 7.08
C SER A 274 3.87 -33.18 6.74
N LEU A 275 2.77 -32.69 7.31
CA LEU A 275 1.42 -33.24 7.08
C LEU A 275 0.37 -32.13 6.93
N PRO A 276 -0.17 -31.88 5.72
CA PRO A 276 -1.30 -31.00 5.51
C PRO A 276 -2.61 -31.53 6.14
N TYR A 277 -3.54 -30.65 6.47
CA TYR A 277 -4.92 -31.07 6.76
C TYR A 277 -5.56 -31.72 5.53
N PRO A 278 -6.50 -32.68 5.68
CA PRO A 278 -7.10 -33.40 4.54
C PRO A 278 -7.64 -32.47 3.43
N ALA A 279 -8.24 -31.33 3.80
CA ALA A 279 -8.77 -30.35 2.86
C ALA A 279 -7.70 -29.66 1.98
N PHE A 280 -6.42 -29.73 2.36
CA PHE A 280 -5.28 -29.14 1.65
C PHE A 280 -4.27 -30.18 1.16
N GLN A 281 -4.60 -31.48 1.27
CA GLN A 281 -3.71 -32.50 0.78
C GLN A 281 -3.52 -32.39 -0.74
N PRO A 282 -2.30 -32.65 -1.25
CA PRO A 282 -1.92 -32.43 -2.64
C PRO A 282 -2.66 -33.29 -3.67
N ILE A 283 -3.46 -34.26 -3.23
CA ILE A 283 -4.33 -35.03 -4.11
C ILE A 283 -5.49 -34.17 -4.63
N THR A 284 -5.94 -33.18 -3.86
CA THR A 284 -7.04 -32.28 -4.21
C THR A 284 -6.60 -30.87 -4.55
N LYS A 285 -5.44 -30.41 -4.07
CA LYS A 285 -5.02 -29.00 -4.24
C LYS A 285 -3.54 -28.84 -4.60
N THR A 286 -3.26 -27.93 -5.52
CA THR A 286 -1.90 -27.47 -5.79
C THR A 286 -1.55 -26.31 -4.83
N PRO A 287 -0.26 -25.99 -4.64
CA PRO A 287 0.17 -24.84 -3.86
C PRO A 287 -0.48 -23.52 -4.30
N SER A 288 -0.61 -23.30 -5.61
CA SER A 288 -1.27 -22.10 -6.16
C SER A 288 -2.76 -22.02 -5.79
N VAL A 289 -3.47 -23.14 -5.75
CA VAL A 289 -4.87 -23.19 -5.32
C VAL A 289 -4.98 -22.89 -3.82
N VAL A 290 -4.10 -23.48 -3.00
CA VAL A 290 -4.08 -23.20 -1.54
C VAL A 290 -3.82 -21.71 -1.28
N ALA A 291 -2.85 -21.11 -1.98
CA ALA A 291 -2.55 -19.68 -1.86
C ALA A 291 -3.75 -18.79 -2.22
N ALA A 292 -4.42 -19.07 -3.34
CA ALA A 292 -5.58 -18.32 -3.80
C ALA A 292 -6.75 -18.36 -2.80
N GLU A 293 -7.00 -19.54 -2.21
CA GLU A 293 -8.04 -19.71 -1.20
C GLU A 293 -7.69 -19.10 0.16
N LYS A 294 -6.39 -19.06 0.49
CA LYS A 294 -5.92 -18.68 1.83
C LYS A 294 -5.57 -17.23 1.99
N PHE A 295 -5.18 -16.46 0.96
CA PHE A 295 -4.94 -15.03 1.12
C PHE A 295 -5.33 -14.28 -0.16
N PRO A 296 -6.64 -14.24 -0.48
CA PRO A 296 -7.14 -13.66 -1.72
C PRO A 296 -6.76 -12.18 -1.90
N TYR A 297 -6.56 -11.44 -0.80
CA TYR A 297 -6.13 -10.04 -0.85
C TYR A 297 -4.83 -9.87 -1.63
N PHE A 298 -3.74 -10.52 -1.20
CA PHE A 298 -2.45 -10.44 -1.89
C PHE A 298 -2.46 -11.23 -3.20
N TRP A 299 -3.17 -12.36 -3.25
CA TRP A 299 -3.10 -13.26 -4.40
C TRP A 299 -3.80 -12.72 -5.65
N ASN A 300 -4.88 -11.94 -5.50
CA ASN A 300 -5.66 -11.48 -6.66
C ASN A 300 -5.37 -10.04 -7.07
N THR A 301 -4.43 -9.38 -6.39
CA THR A 301 -4.12 -7.97 -6.63
C THR A 301 -2.61 -7.81 -6.91
N PRO A 302 -2.21 -7.56 -8.17
CA PRO A 302 -0.81 -7.31 -8.51
C PRO A 302 -0.19 -6.16 -7.71
N LYS A 303 -1.00 -5.15 -7.39
CA LYS A 303 -0.61 -4.00 -6.55
C LYS A 303 -0.19 -4.43 -5.13
N GLU A 304 -0.99 -5.26 -4.45
CA GLU A 304 -0.63 -5.72 -3.09
C GLU A 304 0.51 -6.75 -3.12
N SER A 305 0.57 -7.59 -4.16
CA SER A 305 1.74 -8.46 -4.40
C SER A 305 3.03 -7.64 -4.58
N TRP A 306 2.96 -6.52 -5.32
CA TRP A 306 4.08 -5.60 -5.52
C TRP A 306 4.56 -5.02 -4.20
N ALA A 307 3.64 -4.44 -3.43
CA ALA A 307 3.97 -3.82 -2.15
C ALA A 307 4.59 -4.82 -1.17
N GLU A 308 4.07 -6.04 -1.10
CA GLU A 308 4.63 -7.06 -0.20
C GLU A 308 6.04 -7.51 -0.63
N LEU A 309 6.24 -7.78 -1.92
CA LEU A 309 7.58 -8.08 -2.42
C LEU A 309 8.55 -6.91 -2.25
N PHE A 310 8.07 -5.67 -2.36
CA PHE A 310 8.85 -4.48 -2.03
C PHE A 310 9.31 -4.51 -0.56
N VAL A 311 8.45 -4.85 0.41
CA VAL A 311 8.87 -5.01 1.81
C VAL A 311 9.99 -6.03 1.93
N ILE A 312 9.83 -7.21 1.33
CA ILE A 312 10.81 -8.30 1.41
C ILE A 312 12.16 -7.86 0.83
N VAL A 313 12.17 -7.18 -0.32
CA VAL A 313 13.41 -6.70 -0.94
C VAL A 313 14.04 -5.56 -0.16
N ALA A 314 13.25 -4.54 0.21
CA ALA A 314 13.75 -3.34 0.86
C ALA A 314 14.26 -3.61 2.29
N THR A 315 13.66 -4.58 3.00
CA THR A 315 14.13 -4.98 4.34
C THR A 315 15.23 -6.03 4.30
N GLY A 316 15.37 -6.77 3.20
CA GLY A 316 16.21 -7.97 3.12
C GLY A 316 15.72 -9.13 4.01
N ASN A 317 14.58 -8.99 4.69
CA ASN A 317 14.01 -9.99 5.59
C ASN A 317 12.66 -10.48 5.06
N ASN A 318 12.54 -11.81 4.95
CA ASN A 318 11.34 -12.50 4.48
C ASN A 318 10.51 -13.12 5.60
N LEU A 319 10.71 -12.72 6.86
CA LEU A 319 9.95 -13.21 8.00
C LEU A 319 9.40 -12.06 8.83
N SER A 320 8.08 -11.89 8.78
CA SER A 320 7.29 -11.11 9.73
C SER A 320 7.30 -11.75 11.12
N GLY A 321 7.14 -10.90 12.14
CA GLY A 321 6.73 -11.36 13.46
C GLY A 321 5.37 -12.07 13.42
N PRO A 322 5.02 -12.86 14.46
CA PRO A 322 3.79 -13.65 14.49
C PRO A 322 2.49 -12.86 14.27
N ASN A 323 2.52 -11.55 14.53
CA ASN A 323 1.35 -10.68 14.49
C ASN A 323 1.19 -9.89 13.18
N THR A 324 2.16 -9.95 12.25
CA THR A 324 2.11 -9.17 11.01
C THR A 324 1.57 -10.02 9.86
N LEU A 325 2.40 -10.57 8.97
CA LEU A 325 1.97 -11.37 7.82
C LEU A 325 2.84 -12.64 7.62
N PRO A 326 3.04 -13.47 8.66
CA PRO A 326 4.05 -14.54 8.62
C PRO A 326 3.81 -15.62 7.56
N THR A 327 2.55 -15.88 7.17
CA THR A 327 2.22 -16.89 6.16
C THR A 327 2.38 -16.32 4.76
N VAL A 328 1.89 -15.10 4.54
CA VAL A 328 2.04 -14.37 3.28
C VAL A 328 3.52 -14.18 2.94
N ASP A 329 4.33 -13.68 3.88
CA ASP A 329 5.76 -13.44 3.71
C ASP A 329 6.53 -14.71 3.32
N ARG A 330 6.14 -15.86 3.89
CA ARG A 330 6.74 -17.15 3.52
C ARG A 330 6.51 -17.41 2.05
N VAL A 331 5.26 -17.33 1.58
CA VAL A 331 4.91 -17.61 0.17
C VAL A 331 5.63 -16.67 -0.80
N TYR A 332 5.83 -15.40 -0.44
CA TYR A 332 6.57 -14.42 -1.26
C TYR A 332 8.09 -14.40 -1.00
N GLY A 333 8.59 -15.17 -0.03
CA GLY A 333 9.93 -15.04 0.56
C GLY A 333 11.11 -15.62 -0.24
N MET A 334 12.35 -15.34 0.24
CA MET A 334 13.59 -15.62 -0.50
C MET A 334 14.10 -17.08 -0.48
N ASN A 335 13.62 -17.92 0.43
CA ASN A 335 14.29 -19.19 0.75
C ASN A 335 13.42 -20.45 0.61
N GLN A 336 12.38 -20.43 -0.22
CA GLN A 336 11.63 -21.65 -0.53
C GLN A 336 12.34 -22.40 -1.66
N SER A 337 13.23 -23.29 -1.26
CA SER A 337 13.86 -24.29 -2.12
C SER A 337 12.87 -25.43 -2.44
N PRO A 338 12.94 -26.08 -3.62
CA PRO A 338 13.86 -25.82 -4.73
C PRO A 338 13.31 -24.85 -5.80
N ILE A 339 12.04 -24.46 -5.71
CA ILE A 339 11.41 -23.56 -6.68
C ILE A 339 11.11 -22.24 -5.99
N ARG A 340 11.92 -21.25 -6.31
CA ARG A 340 11.88 -19.91 -5.74
C ARG A 340 10.60 -19.20 -6.21
N SER A 341 9.56 -19.23 -5.40
CA SER A 341 8.34 -18.43 -5.61
C SER A 341 8.70 -16.96 -5.84
N PHE A 342 8.05 -16.31 -6.81
CA PHE A 342 8.19 -14.88 -7.09
C PHE A 342 9.60 -14.37 -7.40
N ASN A 343 10.52 -15.24 -7.85
CA ASN A 343 11.91 -14.84 -8.10
C ASN A 343 12.05 -13.80 -9.22
N CYS A 344 11.25 -13.94 -10.29
CA CYS A 344 11.33 -13.01 -11.41
C CYS A 344 10.79 -11.64 -11.03
N THR A 345 9.59 -11.60 -10.45
CA THR A 345 8.95 -10.39 -9.93
C THR A 345 9.83 -9.69 -8.89
N ARG A 346 10.44 -10.46 -7.97
CA ARG A 346 11.35 -9.91 -6.98
C ARG A 346 12.58 -9.28 -7.62
N ALA A 347 13.19 -9.94 -8.60
CA ALA A 347 14.36 -9.39 -9.30
C ALA A 347 14.02 -8.06 -9.99
N VAL A 348 12.81 -7.95 -10.55
CA VAL A 348 12.30 -6.68 -11.12
C VAL A 348 12.17 -5.59 -10.08
N ILE A 349 11.53 -5.89 -8.94
CA ILE A 349 11.38 -4.91 -7.86
C ILE A 349 12.75 -4.50 -7.30
N GLN A 350 13.67 -5.46 -7.13
CA GLN A 350 15.04 -5.19 -6.72
C GLN A 350 15.78 -4.32 -7.73
N TRP A 351 15.59 -4.56 -9.02
CA TRP A 351 16.15 -3.73 -10.08
C TRP A 351 15.61 -2.28 -9.98
N TYR A 352 14.30 -2.09 -9.80
CA TYR A 352 13.70 -0.76 -9.61
C TYR A 352 14.24 -0.05 -8.36
N ILE A 353 14.32 -0.75 -7.22
CA ILE A 353 14.88 -0.22 -5.97
C ILE A 353 16.35 0.19 -6.17
N SER A 354 17.12 -0.60 -6.93
CA SER A 354 18.56 -0.38 -7.10
C SER A 354 18.89 0.69 -8.13
N ASN A 355 18.09 0.83 -9.19
CA ASN A 355 18.44 1.70 -10.31
C ASN A 355 17.72 3.05 -10.27
N ALA A 356 16.50 3.13 -9.71
CA ALA A 356 15.71 4.38 -9.63
C ALA A 356 15.54 5.19 -10.93
N THR A 357 15.96 4.65 -12.09
CA THR A 357 15.83 5.30 -13.40
C THR A 357 14.63 4.73 -14.13
N THR A 358 13.66 5.57 -14.45
CA THR A 358 12.78 5.29 -15.59
C THR A 358 13.53 5.63 -16.86
N SER A 359 13.50 4.73 -17.86
CA SER A 359 14.04 5.05 -19.17
C SER A 359 13.36 6.31 -19.71
N THR A 360 14.17 7.17 -20.32
CA THR A 360 13.73 8.38 -21.03
C THR A 360 12.86 8.07 -22.25
N SER A 361 12.71 6.80 -22.64
CA SER A 361 11.91 6.35 -23.80
C SER A 361 10.39 6.32 -23.58
N GLY A 362 9.86 6.79 -22.44
CA GLY A 362 8.42 6.70 -22.15
C GLY A 362 7.92 5.25 -21.98
N THR A 363 8.83 4.29 -21.95
CA THR A 363 8.63 2.94 -21.44
C THR A 363 9.46 2.85 -20.17
N LEU A 364 8.88 2.36 -19.07
CA LEU A 364 9.71 1.85 -17.99
C LEU A 364 10.70 0.86 -18.62
N PRO A 365 11.96 0.77 -18.18
CA PRO A 365 12.83 -0.28 -18.64
C PRO A 365 12.14 -1.57 -18.22
N GLU A 366 11.41 -2.19 -19.15
CA GLU A 366 11.03 -3.58 -19.02
C GLU A 366 12.36 -4.26 -18.75
N PRO A 367 12.56 -4.83 -17.56
CA PRO A 367 13.87 -5.30 -17.15
C PRO A 367 14.32 -6.26 -18.23
N THR A 368 15.31 -5.84 -19.03
CA THR A 368 15.65 -6.60 -20.23
C THR A 368 16.05 -8.01 -19.82
N ALA A 369 15.89 -9.01 -20.70
CA ALA A 369 16.28 -10.38 -20.37
C ALA A 369 17.72 -10.48 -19.82
N ALA A 370 18.61 -9.55 -20.18
CA ALA A 370 19.97 -9.44 -19.66
C ALA A 370 20.08 -9.06 -18.17
N ASN A 371 19.06 -8.39 -17.62
CA ASN A 371 19.03 -7.90 -16.23
C ASN A 371 18.18 -8.77 -15.30
N LEU A 372 17.59 -9.84 -15.83
CA LEU A 372 16.75 -10.77 -15.09
C LEU A 372 17.49 -12.10 -14.83
N PRO A 373 17.15 -12.82 -13.75
CA PRO A 373 17.63 -14.18 -13.57
C PRO A 373 17.29 -15.05 -14.78
N SER A 374 18.17 -16.00 -15.11
CA SER A 374 17.92 -16.96 -16.19
C SER A 374 16.53 -17.60 -16.05
N GLY A 375 15.76 -17.60 -17.14
CA GLY A 375 14.38 -18.12 -17.17
C GLY A 375 13.29 -17.11 -16.77
N CYS A 376 13.66 -15.85 -16.51
CA CYS A 376 12.73 -14.74 -16.32
C CYS A 376 12.70 -13.87 -17.59
N THR A 377 11.51 -13.65 -18.13
CA THR A 377 11.29 -12.77 -19.29
C THR A 377 10.14 -11.81 -18.98
N PRO A 378 10.24 -10.50 -19.33
CA PRO A 378 9.19 -9.51 -19.03
C PRO A 378 7.83 -9.83 -19.66
N ASN A 379 7.85 -10.59 -20.76
CA ASN A 379 6.66 -10.96 -21.52
C ASN A 379 6.08 -12.34 -21.14
N GLY A 380 6.56 -12.96 -20.06
CA GLY A 380 6.35 -14.39 -19.84
C GLY A 380 7.11 -15.23 -20.87
N PRO A 381 7.03 -16.58 -20.85
CA PRO A 381 7.77 -17.41 -21.80
C PRO A 381 7.44 -16.95 -23.23
N LEU A 382 8.48 -16.75 -24.05
CA LEU A 382 8.32 -16.60 -25.50
C LEU A 382 7.53 -17.82 -25.97
N ARG A 383 6.32 -17.59 -26.49
CA ARG A 383 5.55 -18.64 -27.16
C ARG A 383 6.24 -19.05 -28.44
#